data_AF-A0A8J7QEC4-F1
#
_entry.id   AF-A0A8J7QEC4-F1
#
_cell.length_a   1.000
_cell.length_b   1.000
_cell.length_c   1.000
_cell.angle_alpha   90.00
_cell.angle_beta   90.00
_cell.angle_gamma   90.00
#
_symmetry.space_group_name_H-M   'P 1'
#
loop_
_entity.id
_entity.type
_entity.pdbx_description
1 polymer ?
#
loop_
_entity_poly.entity_id
_entity_poly.type
_entity_poly.pdbx_seq_one_letter_code
_entity_poly.pdbx_strand_id
1 'polypeptide(L)' 'MDEHPLERQRGPVVLRRSRRSEPTTTDQRLLDSRGPTDWVHTDPWRVLRIQAEFVEGFGALAEVPRAVTVFGSARTK' A
#
# COMPACT_ATOMS: atom_id res chain seq x y z
N MET A 1 21.92 39.92 -8.40
CA MET A 1 22.28 38.55 -7.95
C MET A 1 20.99 37.98 -7.40
N ASP A 2 20.12 37.52 -8.30
CA ASP A 2 18.75 37.15 -7.91
C ASP A 2 18.76 35.78 -7.26
N GLU A 3 18.47 35.78 -5.97
CA GLU A 3 18.36 34.60 -5.13
C GLU A 3 17.14 33.78 -5.61
N HIS A 4 17.39 32.73 -6.41
CA HIS A 4 16.35 31.77 -6.73
C HIS A 4 15.84 31.14 -5.42
N PRO A 5 14.56 31.32 -5.04
CA PRO A 5 14.07 30.74 -3.81
C PRO A 5 14.18 29.22 -3.93
N LEU A 6 14.97 28.61 -3.04
CA LEU A 6 15.20 27.17 -3.00
C LEU A 6 13.84 26.45 -2.83
N GLU A 7 13.31 25.93 -3.93
CA GLU A 7 12.12 25.08 -3.98
C GLU A 7 12.50 23.66 -3.55
N ARG A 8 11.64 23.00 -2.76
CA ARG A 8 11.86 21.61 -2.34
C ARG A 8 10.91 20.69 -3.10
N GLN A 9 11.45 19.73 -3.85
CA GLN A 9 10.66 18.77 -4.62
C GLN A 9 10.57 17.44 -3.87
N ARG A 10 9.37 16.85 -3.81
CA ARG A 10 9.09 15.50 -3.27
C ARG A 10 8.31 14.71 -4.33
N GLY A 11 9.04 13.98 -5.19
CA GLY A 11 8.44 13.37 -6.37
C GLY A 11 7.71 14.42 -7.23
N PRO A 12 6.44 14.22 -7.61
CA PRO A 12 5.68 15.19 -8.41
C PRO A 12 5.22 16.44 -7.62
N VAL A 13 5.51 16.53 -6.31
CA VAL A 13 5.04 17.64 -5.45
C VAL A 13 6.13 18.67 -5.20
N VAL A 14 5.87 19.94 -5.54
CA VAL A 14 6.75 21.08 -5.23
C VAL A 14 6.27 21.79 -3.96
N LEU A 15 7.13 21.86 -2.95
CA LEU A 15 6.90 22.54 -1.68
C LEU A 15 7.55 23.92 -1.68
N ARG A 16 6.76 24.93 -1.33
CA ARG A 16 7.15 26.34 -1.30
C ARG A 16 6.91 26.96 0.07
N ARG A 17 7.63 28.06 0.36
CA ARG A 17 7.48 28.89 1.58
C ARG A 17 7.52 28.06 2.87
N SER A 18 6.52 28.19 3.75
CA SER A 18 6.47 27.55 5.07
C SER A 18 6.46 26.02 5.01
N ARG A 19 5.90 25.42 3.95
CA ARG A 19 5.90 23.96 3.75
C ARG A 19 7.27 23.38 3.36
N ARG A 20 8.28 24.22 3.13
CA ARG A 20 9.68 23.81 2.86
C ARG A 20 10.35 23.22 4.10
N SER A 21 10.13 23.87 5.25
CA SER A 21 10.79 23.58 6.52
C SER A 21 9.89 22.77 7.47
N GLU A 22 9.14 21.80 6.93
CA GLU A 22 8.45 20.84 7.79
C GLU A 22 9.48 20.13 8.70
N PRO A 23 9.25 20.08 10.02
CA PRO A 23 10.23 19.56 10.98
C PRO A 23 10.42 18.04 10.91
N THR A 24 9.52 17.33 10.22
CA THR A 24 9.54 15.86 10.09
C THR A 24 9.57 15.45 8.62
N THR A 25 10.22 14.33 8.33
CA THR A 25 10.19 13.71 7.00
C THR A 25 8.88 12.92 6.79
N THR A 26 8.54 12.61 5.53
CA THR A 26 7.38 11.77 5.23
C THR A 26 7.53 10.38 5.84
N ASP A 27 8.72 9.77 5.72
CA ASP A 27 8.99 8.44 6.27
C ASP A 27 8.91 8.44 7.80
N GLN A 28 9.42 9.49 8.47
CA GLN A 28 9.28 9.61 9.92
C GLN A 28 7.81 9.63 10.36
N ARG A 29 6.93 10.34 9.63
CA ARG A 29 5.49 10.32 9.91
C ARG A 29 4.88 8.94 9.69
N LEU A 30 5.30 8.22 8.65
CA LEU A 30 4.80 6.89 8.34
C LEU A 30 5.24 5.84 9.38
N LEU A 31 6.48 5.91 9.86
CA LEU A 31 7.07 4.90 10.71
C LEU A 31 6.83 5.14 12.22
N ASP A 32 6.80 6.41 12.66
CA ASP A 32 6.70 6.74 14.08
C ASP A 32 5.24 6.85 14.57
N SER A 33 4.28 7.02 13.66
CA SER A 33 2.87 7.17 14.03
C SER A 33 2.10 5.86 13.89
N ARG A 34 1.48 5.43 14.99
CA ARG A 34 0.44 4.39 14.97
C ARG A 34 -0.90 5.11 15.12
N GLY A 35 -1.42 5.58 13.99
CA GLY A 35 -2.74 6.22 13.94
C GLY A 35 -3.88 5.23 14.26
N PRO A 36 -5.13 5.72 14.28
CA PRO A 36 -6.30 4.86 14.44
C PRO A 36 -6.31 3.73 13.41
N THR A 37 -6.72 2.53 13.82
CA THR A 37 -6.72 1.33 12.96
C THR A 37 -8.11 0.93 12.47
N ASP A 38 -9.18 1.62 12.84
CA ASP A 38 -10.57 1.22 12.53
C ASP A 38 -10.83 1.05 11.03
N TRP A 39 -10.09 1.78 10.19
CA TRP A 39 -10.16 1.66 8.73
C TRP A 39 -9.86 0.23 8.23
N VAL A 40 -9.07 -0.58 8.96
CA VAL A 40 -8.79 -1.97 8.59
C VAL A 40 -10.01 -2.88 8.65
N HIS A 41 -11.09 -2.44 9.31
CA HIS A 41 -12.35 -3.18 9.40
C HIS A 41 -13.42 -2.67 8.44
N THR A 42 -13.10 -1.67 7.61
CA THR A 42 -14.06 -1.06 6.67
C THR A 42 -14.05 -1.77 5.32
N ASP A 43 -15.16 -1.67 4.59
CA ASP A 43 -15.27 -2.26 3.25
C ASP A 43 -14.23 -1.77 2.25
N PRO A 44 -13.84 -0.46 2.20
CA PRO A 44 -12.73 -0.02 1.34
C PRO A 44 -11.43 -0.79 1.57
N TRP A 45 -11.07 -1.09 2.82
CA TRP A 45 -9.89 -1.90 3.11
C TRP A 45 -10.08 -3.36 2.72
N ARG A 46 -11.27 -3.92 2.91
CA ARG A 46 -11.60 -5.28 2.46
C ARG A 46 -11.46 -5.44 0.94
N VAL A 47 -11.85 -4.43 0.16
CA VAL A 47 -11.65 -4.43 -1.30
C VAL A 47 -10.16 -4.51 -1.66
N LEU A 48 -9.30 -3.73 -0.99
CA LEU A 48 -7.86 -3.79 -1.22
C LEU A 48 -7.27 -5.16 -0.84
N ARG A 49 -7.74 -5.78 0.24
CA ARG A 49 -7.34 -7.13 0.62
C ARG A 49 -7.75 -8.20 -0.40
N ILE A 50 -8.99 -8.15 -0.89
CA ILE A 50 -9.47 -9.08 -1.92
C ILE A 50 -8.63 -8.92 -3.19
N GLN A 51 -8.35 -7.69 -3.62
CA GLN A 51 -7.47 -7.44 -4.77
C GLN A 51 -6.08 -8.04 -4.55
N ALA A 52 -5.50 -7.90 -3.36
CA ALA A 52 -4.20 -8.49 -3.03
C ALA A 52 -4.23 -10.03 -3.11
N GLU A 53 -5.28 -10.67 -2.60
CA GLU A 53 -5.47 -12.12 -2.67
C GLU A 53 -5.56 -12.63 -4.13
N PHE A 54 -6.19 -11.86 -5.03
CA PHE A 54 -6.17 -12.19 -6.46
C PHE A 54 -4.77 -12.06 -7.08
N VAL A 55 -4.04 -10.99 -6.78
CA VAL A 55 -2.67 -10.80 -7.28
C VAL A 55 -1.75 -11.93 -6.81
N GLU A 56 -1.83 -12.29 -5.53
CA GLU A 56 -1.08 -13.40 -4.96
C GLU A 56 -1.49 -14.74 -5.57
N GLY A 57 -2.79 -15.01 -5.65
CA GLY A 57 -3.33 -16.25 -6.20
C GLY A 57 -2.94 -16.47 -7.67
N PHE A 58 -3.00 -15.42 -8.50
CA PHE A 58 -2.57 -15.50 -9.90
C PHE A 58 -1.05 -15.69 -10.02
N GLY A 59 -0.26 -15.02 -9.19
CA GLY A 59 1.18 -15.22 -9.14
C GLY A 59 1.56 -16.65 -8.78
N ALA A 60 0.92 -17.22 -7.75
CA ALA A 60 1.19 -18.59 -7.30
C ALA A 60 0.77 -19.66 -8.33
N LEU A 61 -0.27 -19.39 -9.13
CA LEU A 61 -0.81 -20.32 -10.12
C LEU A 61 -0.29 -20.10 -11.55
N ALA A 62 0.63 -19.15 -11.75
CA ALA A 62 1.04 -18.68 -13.07
C ALA A 62 1.63 -19.78 -13.99
N GLU A 63 2.30 -20.78 -13.41
CA GLU A 63 2.97 -21.86 -14.15
C GLU A 63 2.23 -23.20 -14.07
N VAL A 64 1.01 -23.21 -13.51
CA VAL A 64 0.25 -24.45 -13.33
C VAL A 64 -0.18 -25.00 -14.71
N PRO A 65 0.21 -26.24 -15.05
CA PRO A 65 -0.23 -26.88 -16.28
C PRO A 65 -1.71 -27.29 -16.18
N ARG A 66 -2.24 -27.97 -17.19
CA ARG A 66 -3.63 -28.47 -17.17
C ARG A 66 -3.91 -29.25 -15.87
N ALA A 67 -4.93 -28.83 -15.15
CA ALA A 67 -5.30 -29.37 -13.85
C ALA A 67 -6.81 -29.65 -13.77
N VAL A 68 -7.20 -30.47 -12.80
CA VAL A 68 -8.59 -30.76 -12.46
C VAL A 68 -8.78 -30.48 -10.97
N THR A 69 -9.84 -29.77 -10.61
CA THR A 69 -10.19 -29.53 -9.20
C THR A 69 -11.12 -30.64 -8.72
N VAL A 70 -10.70 -31.38 -7.69
CA VAL A 70 -11.50 -32.42 -7.03
C VAL A 70 -11.91 -31.93 -5.65
N PHE A 71 -13.19 -32.08 -5.32
CA PHE A 71 -13.73 -31.77 -4.00
C PHE A 71 -14.18 -33.05 -3.29
N GLY A 72 -14.09 -33.05 -1.96
CA GLY A 72 -14.48 -34.18 -1.13
C GLY A 72 -14.82 -33.73 0.29
N SER A 73 -15.41 -34.63 1.08
CA SER A 73 -15.76 -34.33 2.47
C SER A 73 -14.50 -34.08 3.30
N ALA A 74 -14.44 -32.92 3.98
CA ALA A 74 -13.40 -32.58 4.94
C ALA A 74 -13.39 -33.49 6.20
N ARG A 75 -14.32 -34.45 6.29
CA ARG A 75 -14.54 -35.33 7.44
C ARG A 75 -14.25 -36.81 7.17
N THR A 76 -13.77 -37.15 5.97
CA THR A 76 -13.47 -38.54 5.60
C THR A 76 -12.18 -38.98 6.32
N LYS A 77 -12.18 -40.18 6.93
CA LYS A 77 -10.98 -40.81 7.50
C LYS A 77 -10.41 -41.85 6.54
#